data_AF-A0A2S7WV96-F1
#
_entry.id   AF-A0A2S7WV96-F1
#
_cell.length_a   1.000
_cell.length_b   1.000
_cell.length_c   1.000
_cell.angle_alpha   90.00
_cell.angle_beta   90.00
_cell.angle_gamma   90.00
#
_symmetry.space_group_name_H-M   'P 1'
#
loop_
_entity.id
_entity.type
_entity.pdbx_description
1 polymer ?
#
loop_
_entity_poly.entity_id
_entity_poly.type
_entity_poly.pdbx_seq_one_letter_code
_entity_poly.pdbx_strand_id
1 'polypeptide(L)' 'MVATDVYTIAKALSKEEFIRLSDMLRKEVNQTKIKAPSTTKLPDFTMEDGLRFLLKHYIKKTIKT' A
#
# COMPACT_ATOMS: atom_id res chain seq x y z
N MET A 1 22.20 -3.92 -0.50
CA MET A 1 22.59 -2.50 -0.63
C MET A 1 21.92 -1.74 0.51
N VAL A 2 22.70 -1.05 1.33
CA VAL A 2 22.20 -0.25 2.47
C VAL A 2 21.88 1.16 1.96
N ALA A 3 20.98 1.90 2.62
CA ALA A 3 20.63 3.27 2.25
C ALA A 3 21.87 4.19 2.09
N THR A 4 22.92 3.91 2.86
CA THR A 4 24.21 4.59 2.80
C THR A 4 24.92 4.42 1.46
N ASP A 5 24.86 3.23 0.86
CA ASP A 5 25.50 2.96 -0.43
C ASP A 5 24.86 3.81 -1.54
N VAL A 6 23.53 3.91 -1.52
CA VAL A 6 22.75 4.70 -2.48
C VAL A 6 23.09 6.19 -2.37
N TYR A 7 23.19 6.72 -1.15
CA TYR A 7 23.58 8.11 -0.91
C TYR A 7 25.01 8.39 -1.41
N THR A 8 25.94 7.47 -1.16
CA THR A 8 27.35 7.62 -1.54
C THR A 8 27.50 7.66 -3.07
N ILE A 9 26.77 6.81 -3.78
CA ILE A 9 26.73 6.79 -5.25
C ILE A 9 26.08 8.07 -5.79
N ALA A 10 24.95 8.49 -5.23
CA ALA A 10 24.25 9.71 -5.67
C ALA A 10 25.10 10.97 -5.49
N LYS A 11 25.90 11.03 -4.43
CA LYS A 11 26.81 12.15 -4.13
C LYS A 11 28.02 12.20 -5.08
N ALA A 12 28.41 11.07 -5.67
CA ALA A 12 29.53 10.99 -6.61
C ALA A 12 29.15 11.36 -8.06
N LEU A 13 27.85 11.49 -8.37
CA LEU A 13 27.38 11.89 -9.69
C LEU A 13 27.63 13.37 -9.97
N SER A 14 27.82 13.71 -11.25
CA SER A 14 27.81 15.09 -11.70
C SER A 14 26.42 15.72 -11.48
N LYS A 15 26.33 17.06 -11.37
CA LYS A 15 25.05 17.75 -11.14
C LYS A 15 24.01 17.42 -12.22
N GLU A 16 24.46 17.28 -13.46
CA GLU A 16 23.59 16.97 -14.61
C GLU A 16 23.04 15.54 -14.53
N GLU A 17 23.90 14.57 -14.21
CA GLU A 17 23.48 13.18 -14.07
C GLU A 17 22.60 12.97 -12.85
N PHE A 18 22.84 13.69 -11.76
CA PHE A 18 21.98 13.67 -10.58
C PHE A 18 20.56 14.16 -10.91
N ILE A 19 20.43 15.24 -11.67
CA ILE A 19 19.12 15.75 -12.11
C ILE A 19 18.42 14.72 -13.00
N ARG A 20 19.13 14.14 -13.97
CA ARG A 20 18.58 13.08 -14.85
C ARG A 20 18.10 11.86 -14.06
N LEU A 21 18.90 11.41 -13.08
CA LEU A 21 18.55 10.30 -12.21
C LEU A 21 17.32 10.63 -11.35
N SER A 22 17.28 11.82 -10.75
CA SER A 22 16.13 12.31 -9.98
C SER A 22 14.85 12.32 -10.83
N ASP A 23 14.92 12.81 -12.06
CA ASP A 23 13.77 12.87 -12.96
C ASP A 23 13.29 11.49 -13.38
N MET A 24 14.22 10.56 -13.66
CA MET A 24 13.88 9.15 -13.92
C MET A 24 13.19 8.49 -12.73
N LEU A 25 13.74 8.63 -11.52
CA LEU A 25 13.16 8.05 -10.30
C LEU A 25 11.78 8.62 -10.01
N ARG A 26 11.60 9.93 -10.14
CA ARG A 26 10.28 10.58 -9.96
C ARG A 26 9.26 10.08 -10.98
N LYS A 27 9.67 9.85 -12.23
CA LYS A 27 8.80 9.33 -13.28
C LYS A 27 8.35 7.90 -12.96
N GLU A 28 9.24 7.03 -12.49
CA GLU A 28 8.92 5.65 -12.09
C GLU A 28 8.03 5.59 -10.83
N VAL A 29 8.32 6.43 -9.82
CA VAL A 29 7.50 6.54 -8.60
C VAL A 29 6.09 7.05 -8.91
N ASN A 30 5.94 7.94 -9.89
CA ASN A 30 4.63 8.43 -10.29
C ASN A 30 3.86 7.43 -11.17
N GLN A 31 4.55 6.57 -11.93
CA GLN A 31 3.90 5.48 -12.68
C GLN A 31 3.38 4.37 -11.76
N THR A 32 4.06 4.13 -10.63
CA THR A 32 3.64 3.16 -9.60
C THR A 32 2.53 3.65 -8.69
N LYS A 33 2.04 4.89 -8.87
CA LYS A 33 0.71 5.30 -8.39
C LYS A 33 -0.35 4.60 -9.25
N ILE A 34 -0.43 3.28 -9.12
CA ILE A 34 -1.63 2.52 -9.36
C ILE A 34 -2.70 3.29 -8.62
N LYS A 35 -3.66 3.85 -9.36
CA LYS A 35 -4.84 4.47 -8.78
C LYS A 35 -5.46 3.40 -7.90
N ALA A 36 -5.16 3.40 -6.61
CA ALA A 36 -5.90 2.59 -5.65
C ALA A 36 -7.34 2.96 -5.92
N PRO A 37 -8.21 2.02 -6.32
CA PRO A 37 -9.58 2.34 -6.68
C PRO A 37 -10.16 3.09 -5.49
N SER A 38 -10.40 4.38 -5.67
CA SER A 38 -11.01 5.21 -4.65
C SER A 38 -12.35 4.56 -4.41
N THR A 39 -12.50 3.94 -3.25
CA THR A 39 -13.72 3.27 -2.82
C THR A 39 -14.11 2.09 -3.71
N THR A 40 -13.50 0.92 -3.50
CA THR A 40 -14.40 -0.24 -3.37
C THR A 40 -15.25 0.10 -2.15
N LYS A 41 -16.45 0.65 -2.38
CA LYS A 41 -17.39 0.95 -1.31
C LYS A 41 -17.49 -0.35 -0.51
N LEU A 42 -16.96 -0.34 0.71
CA LEU A 42 -17.23 -1.41 1.64
C LEU A 42 -18.77 -1.54 1.65
N PRO A 43 -19.32 -2.76 1.63
CA PRO A 43 -20.77 -2.91 1.73
C PRO A 43 -21.23 -2.10 2.95
N ASP A 44 -22.37 -1.42 2.82
CA ASP A 44 -22.97 -0.66 3.92
C ASP A 44 -23.33 -1.64 5.04
N PHE A 45 -22.35 -1.90 5.90
CA PHE A 45 -22.45 -2.93 6.92
C PHE A 45 -23.26 -2.34 8.06
N THR A 46 -24.54 -2.68 8.08
CA THR A 46 -25.47 -2.19 9.10
C THR A 46 -25.17 -2.84 10.45
N MET A 47 -25.71 -2.24 11.52
CA MET A 47 -25.57 -2.80 12.87
C MET A 47 -26.19 -4.20 12.95
N GLU A 48 -27.31 -4.41 12.26
CA GLU A 48 -28.03 -5.67 12.14
C GLU A 48 -27.17 -6.74 11.44
N ASP A 49 -26.45 -6.37 10.38
CA ASP A 49 -25.52 -7.26 9.69
C ASP A 49 -24.34 -7.65 10.60
N GLY A 50 -23.86 -6.71 11.42
CA GLY A 50 -22.87 -6.96 12.47
C GLY A 50 -23.33 -7.99 13.49
N LEU A 51 -24.54 -7.81 14.03
CA LEU A 51 -25.13 -8.74 14.99
C LEU A 51 -25.33 -10.14 14.36
N ARG A 52 -25.85 -10.21 13.14
CA ARG A 52 -26.00 -11.46 12.38
C ARG A 52 -24.65 -12.15 12.16
N PHE A 53 -23.62 -11.39 11.81
CA PHE A 53 -22.27 -11.92 11.58
C PHE A 53 -21.69 -12.51 12.87
N LEU A 54 -21.76 -11.78 13.97
CA LEU A 54 -21.24 -12.23 15.27
C LEU A 54 -21.96 -13.49 15.74
N LEU A 55 -23.30 -13.51 15.68
CA LEU A 55 -24.09 -14.69 16.06
C LEU A 55 -23.76 -15.91 15.19
N LYS A 56 -23.69 -15.73 13.87
CA LYS A 56 -23.34 -16.82 12.93
C LYS A 56 -21.99 -17.44 13.25
N HIS A 57 -20.99 -16.64 13.59
CA HIS A 57 -19.64 -17.13 13.85
C HIS A 57 -19.49 -17.69 15.28
N TYR A 58 -20.18 -17.11 16.26
CA TYR A 58 -20.21 -17.65 17.62
C TYR A 58 -20.89 -19.02 17.68
N ILE A 59 -22.08 -19.15 17.07
CA ILE A 59 -22.82 -20.42 16.99
C ILE A 59 -22.03 -21.48 16.20
N LYS A 60 -21.37 -21.08 15.10
CA LYS A 60 -20.56 -22.02 14.31
C LYS A 60 -19.31 -22.50 15.06
N LYS A 61 -18.79 -21.71 16.01
CA LYS A 61 -17.67 -22.10 16.88
C LYS A 61 -18.11 -23.10 17.96
N THR A 62 -19.29 -22.93 18.53
CA THR A 62 -19.81 -23.84 19.58
C THR A 62 -20.27 -25.18 19.03
N ILE A 63 -20.73 -25.26 17.78
CA ILE A 63 -21.13 -26.54 17.14
C ILE A 63 -19.90 -27.39 16.71
N LYS A 64 -18.74 -26.75 16.51
CA LYS A 64 -17.50 -27.41 16.07
C LYS A 64 -16.57 -27.85 17.21
N THR A 65 -16.94 -27.57 18.46
CA THR A 65 -16.21 -27.99 19.67
C THR A 65 -16.95 -29.18 20.27
#